data_AF-A0A177AYE4-F1
#
_entry.id   AF-A0A177AYE4-F1
#
_cell.length_a   1.000
_cell.length_b   1.000
_cell.length_c   1.000
_cell.angle_alpha   90.00
_cell.angle_beta   90.00
_cell.angle_gamma   90.00
#
_symmetry.space_group_name_H-M   'P 1'
#
loop_
_entity.id
_entity.type
_entity.pdbx_description
1 polymer ?
#
loop_
_entity_poly.entity_id
_entity_poly.type
_entity_poly.pdbx_seq_one_letter_code
_entity_poly.pdbx_strand_id
1 'polypeptide(L)'
;MDLKEKIKKMEKAYIKMTTQPVITSAEIEELNHEILIDLTRTSTDVIMQNKRKMLTTLHYSPKSKSYKIINTVEQTNTVCDVKNRLGGRIKIINQNERSYLEIWSKTEKHTSIDLTKLNLHGKVLENNENFNSLKWSQDCKYFCYLAEKDKAPEKQKYFNDEQDYNKYVFKESFGEQLSTIYDPVLVLINTDNLEIKIFDDFTEEYSIFSANFSYSDNILVVTCYLTKPYKFGQRFINNTDTKVFLLDYESKKVSTIQKYAKCFYNNETLKNVNDIENFDFPKVCFRNCIFLKSDLNEMCLLSTRTNVQGAHFQHSW
;
A
#
# COMPACT_ATOMS: atom_id res chain seq x y z
N MET A 1 -32.57 -20.20 4.77
CA MET A 1 -31.80 -18.95 4.89
C MET A 1 -32.33 -18.20 6.11
N ASP A 2 -31.51 -18.09 7.14
CA ASP A 2 -31.83 -17.45 8.43
C ASP A 2 -32.16 -15.95 8.23
N LEU A 3 -33.00 -15.36 9.09
CA LEU A 3 -33.39 -13.95 9.01
C LEU A 3 -32.16 -13.03 9.10
N LYS A 4 -31.17 -13.39 9.93
CA LYS A 4 -29.90 -12.65 10.03
C LYS A 4 -29.12 -12.65 8.73
N GLU A 5 -29.14 -13.76 8.02
CA GLU A 5 -28.47 -13.92 6.73
C GLU A 5 -29.14 -13.08 5.63
N LYS A 6 -30.48 -13.03 5.63
CA LYS A 6 -31.26 -12.13 4.77
C LYS A 6 -30.92 -10.66 5.00
N ILE A 7 -30.87 -10.24 6.26
CA ILE A 7 -30.55 -8.85 6.63
C ILE A 7 -29.15 -8.47 6.14
N LYS A 8 -28.13 -9.31 6.41
CA LYS A 8 -26.75 -9.06 5.92
C LYS A 8 -26.68 -8.96 4.40
N LYS A 9 -27.44 -9.78 3.67
CA LYS A 9 -27.48 -9.74 2.21
C LYS A 9 -28.11 -8.44 1.69
N MET A 10 -29.20 -7.99 2.32
CA MET A 10 -29.84 -6.71 1.98
C MET A 10 -28.94 -5.51 2.29
N GLU A 11 -28.25 -5.52 3.43
CA GLU A 11 -27.30 -4.47 3.81
C GLU A 11 -26.16 -4.34 2.79
N LYS A 12 -25.54 -5.47 2.41
CA LYS A 12 -24.51 -5.50 1.35
C LYS A 12 -25.02 -4.96 0.02
N ALA A 13 -26.24 -5.33 -0.37
CA ALA A 13 -26.85 -4.85 -1.61
C ALA A 13 -27.11 -3.33 -1.56
N TYR A 14 -27.63 -2.84 -0.43
CA TYR A 14 -27.87 -1.41 -0.22
C TYR A 14 -26.59 -0.59 -0.31
N ILE A 15 -25.54 -1.01 0.41
CA ILE A 15 -24.22 -0.35 0.36
C ILE A 15 -23.73 -0.27 -1.09
N LYS A 16 -23.76 -1.40 -1.81
CA LYS A 16 -23.34 -1.46 -3.22
C LYS A 16 -24.14 -0.51 -4.13
N MET A 17 -25.44 -0.36 -3.90
CA MET A 17 -26.28 0.56 -4.69
C MET A 17 -25.93 2.03 -4.41
N THR A 18 -25.67 2.39 -3.15
CA THR A 18 -25.34 3.77 -2.78
C THR A 18 -23.98 4.24 -3.29
N THR A 19 -23.03 3.31 -3.46
CA THR A 19 -21.70 3.60 -4.00
C THR A 19 -21.69 3.77 -5.52
N GLN A 20 -22.75 3.38 -6.24
CA GLN A 20 -22.83 3.57 -7.69
C GLN A 20 -23.10 5.03 -8.04
N PRO A 21 -22.22 5.69 -8.81
CA PRO A 21 -22.38 7.10 -9.11
C PRO A 21 -23.44 7.32 -10.19
N VAL A 22 -24.48 8.09 -9.84
CA VAL A 22 -25.58 8.48 -10.73
C VAL A 22 -25.20 9.76 -11.47
N ILE A 23 -25.49 9.83 -12.77
CA ILE A 23 -25.29 11.05 -13.57
C ILE A 23 -26.27 12.12 -13.07
N THR A 24 -25.75 13.26 -12.65
CA THR A 24 -26.54 14.40 -12.19
C THR A 24 -26.56 15.56 -13.18
N SER A 25 -25.53 15.68 -14.01
CA SER A 25 -25.52 16.60 -15.14
C SER A 25 -24.57 16.11 -16.23
N ALA A 26 -24.79 16.60 -17.45
CA ALA A 26 -23.95 16.32 -18.62
C ALA A 26 -23.80 17.60 -19.42
N GLU A 27 -22.58 17.90 -19.86
CA GLU A 27 -22.25 18.99 -20.76
C GLU A 27 -21.60 18.40 -22.02
N ILE A 28 -21.92 18.94 -23.19
CA ILE A 28 -21.48 18.41 -24.48
C ILE A 28 -20.75 19.53 -25.21
N GLU A 29 -19.51 19.26 -25.61
CA GLU A 29 -18.71 20.15 -26.43
C GLU A 29 -18.34 19.45 -27.74
N GLU A 30 -18.54 20.12 -28.87
CA GLU A 30 -18.10 19.64 -30.17
C GLU A 30 -16.83 20.39 -30.61
N LEU A 31 -15.75 19.65 -30.84
CA LEU A 31 -14.46 20.16 -31.29
C LEU A 31 -14.01 19.36 -32.51
N ASN A 32 -13.89 20.02 -33.66
CA ASN A 32 -13.33 19.43 -34.89
C ASN A 32 -13.98 18.07 -35.30
N HIS A 33 -15.31 17.96 -35.24
CA HIS A 33 -16.07 16.72 -35.50
C HIS A 33 -15.83 15.58 -34.50
N GLU A 34 -15.23 15.89 -33.35
CA GLU A 34 -15.18 15.02 -32.18
C GLU A 34 -16.09 15.59 -31.09
N ILE A 35 -16.75 14.70 -30.34
CA ILE A 35 -17.71 15.11 -29.31
C ILE A 35 -17.10 14.75 -27.95
N LEU A 36 -16.91 15.77 -27.11
CA LEU A 36 -16.58 15.60 -25.70
C LEU A 36 -17.86 15.68 -24.89
N ILE A 37 -18.02 14.74 -23.95
CA ILE A 37 -19.16 14.70 -23.04
C ILE A 37 -18.61 14.70 -21.61
N ASP A 38 -18.82 15.79 -20.90
CA ASP A 38 -18.46 15.93 -19.49
C ASP A 38 -19.65 15.55 -18.62
N LEU A 39 -19.53 14.40 -17.96
CA LEU A 39 -20.52 13.90 -17.03
C LEU A 39 -20.14 14.29 -15.60
N THR A 40 -21.04 14.97 -14.92
CA THR A 40 -21.01 15.05 -13.46
C THR A 40 -21.81 13.89 -12.89
N ARG A 41 -21.18 13.11 -12.03
CA ARG A 41 -21.82 11.99 -11.33
C ARG A 41 -21.70 12.18 -9.83
N THR A 42 -22.73 11.78 -9.09
CA THR A 42 -22.69 11.79 -7.62
C THR A 42 -23.02 10.44 -7.02
N SER A 43 -22.37 10.13 -5.91
CA SER A 43 -22.65 8.95 -5.09
C SER A 43 -22.61 9.32 -3.61
N THR A 44 -23.20 8.47 -2.77
CA THR A 44 -23.12 8.62 -1.31
C THR A 44 -22.43 7.40 -0.75
N ASP A 45 -21.32 7.59 -0.05
CA ASP A 45 -20.73 6.53 0.76
C ASP A 45 -21.41 6.51 2.12
N VAL A 46 -22.19 5.46 2.38
CA VAL A 46 -22.89 5.26 3.65
C VAL A 46 -21.91 4.92 4.79
N ILE A 47 -20.81 4.21 4.49
CA ILE A 47 -19.80 3.80 5.48
C ILE A 47 -19.05 5.02 5.99
N MET A 48 -18.63 5.91 5.09
CA MET A 48 -17.93 7.14 5.47
C MET A 48 -18.85 8.33 5.70
N GLN A 49 -20.15 8.18 5.47
CA GLN A 49 -21.16 9.23 5.60
C GLN A 49 -20.84 10.49 4.80
N ASN A 50 -20.32 10.33 3.57
CA ASN A 50 -19.97 11.45 2.71
C ASN A 50 -20.63 11.38 1.32
N LYS A 51 -20.92 12.55 0.76
CA LYS A 51 -21.35 12.69 -0.63
C LYS A 51 -20.14 12.98 -1.51
N ARG A 52 -20.14 12.40 -2.70
CA ARG A 52 -19.04 12.50 -3.65
C ARG A 52 -19.53 13.05 -4.96
N LYS A 53 -18.69 13.90 -5.57
CA LYS A 53 -18.86 14.39 -6.93
C LYS A 53 -17.69 13.91 -7.76
N MET A 54 -17.98 13.26 -8.87
CA MET A 54 -17.00 12.77 -9.84
C MET A 54 -17.26 13.47 -11.17
N LEU A 55 -16.19 13.91 -11.81
CA LEU A 55 -16.22 14.45 -13.17
C LEU A 55 -15.62 13.40 -14.10
N THR A 56 -16.37 13.00 -15.12
CA THR A 56 -15.95 12.01 -16.12
C THR A 56 -16.06 12.61 -17.51
N THR A 57 -14.93 12.71 -18.21
CA THR A 57 -14.89 13.19 -19.60
C THR A 57 -14.89 12.00 -20.54
N LEU A 58 -15.87 11.95 -21.43
CA LEU A 58 -15.97 10.96 -22.50
C LEU A 58 -15.56 11.60 -23.83
N HIS A 59 -14.78 10.87 -24.61
CA HIS A 59 -14.58 11.15 -26.04
C HIS A 59 -15.52 10.25 -26.83
N TYR A 60 -16.38 10.84 -27.65
CA TYR A 60 -17.20 10.12 -28.60
C TYR A 60 -16.74 10.42 -30.03
N SER A 61 -16.53 9.35 -30.80
CA SER A 61 -16.13 9.40 -32.20
C SER A 61 -17.33 9.07 -33.09
N PRO A 62 -17.93 10.06 -33.77
CA PRO A 62 -19.10 9.84 -34.64
C PRO A 62 -18.82 8.85 -35.78
N LYS A 63 -17.60 8.88 -36.32
CA LYS A 63 -17.16 8.00 -37.41
C LYS A 63 -17.17 6.52 -37.01
N SER A 64 -16.77 6.22 -35.78
CA SER A 64 -16.69 4.85 -35.27
C SER A 64 -17.90 4.44 -34.43
N LYS A 65 -18.81 5.37 -34.12
CA LYS A 65 -19.94 5.20 -33.19
C LYS A 65 -19.51 4.58 -31.85
N SER A 66 -18.31 4.97 -31.38
CA SER A 66 -17.73 4.46 -30.15
C SER A 66 -17.34 5.60 -29.23
N TYR A 67 -17.31 5.33 -27.92
CA TYR A 67 -16.81 6.28 -26.93
C TYR A 67 -15.66 5.68 -26.13
N LYS A 68 -14.82 6.55 -25.57
CA LYS A 68 -13.74 6.22 -24.65
C LYS A 68 -13.77 7.18 -23.47
N ILE A 69 -13.50 6.66 -22.28
CA ILE A 69 -13.34 7.49 -21.09
C ILE A 69 -11.94 8.07 -21.14
N ILE A 70 -11.83 9.40 -21.22
CA ILE A 70 -10.54 10.11 -21.24
C ILE A 70 -10.01 10.25 -19.82
N ASN A 71 -10.88 10.74 -18.92
CA ASN A 71 -10.48 11.04 -17.56
C ASN A 71 -11.65 10.85 -16.60
N THR A 72 -11.32 10.55 -15.35
CA THR A 72 -12.25 10.55 -14.22
C THR A 72 -11.52 11.12 -13.02
N VAL A 73 -11.97 12.30 -12.58
CA VAL A 73 -11.37 13.03 -11.45
C VAL A 73 -12.33 13.02 -10.28
N GLU A 74 -11.81 12.61 -9.12
CA GLU A 74 -12.47 12.75 -7.82
C GLU A 74 -11.72 13.83 -7.03
N GLN A 75 -12.43 14.83 -6.51
CA GLN A 75 -11.83 15.87 -5.66
C GLN A 75 -11.79 15.36 -4.21
N THR A 76 -10.63 14.94 -3.72
CA THR A 76 -10.52 14.41 -2.34
C THR A 76 -9.17 14.66 -1.68
N ASN A 77 -9.20 14.78 -0.35
CA ASN A 77 -8.01 14.75 0.50
C ASN A 77 -7.66 13.30 0.81
N THR A 78 -6.76 12.72 0.02
CA THR A 78 -6.32 11.32 0.12
C THR A 78 -4.97 11.26 0.81
N VAL A 79 -4.78 10.33 1.75
CA VAL A 79 -3.47 10.12 2.36
C VAL A 79 -2.56 9.32 1.42
N CYS A 80 -3.14 8.37 0.69
CA CYS A 80 -2.48 7.65 -0.37
C CYS A 80 -3.49 7.07 -1.38
N ASP A 81 -3.08 7.01 -2.66
CA ASP A 81 -3.82 6.39 -3.76
C ASP A 81 -2.82 5.59 -4.62
N VAL A 82 -3.08 4.30 -4.82
CA VAL A 82 -2.22 3.40 -5.60
C VAL A 82 -3.03 2.72 -6.70
N LYS A 83 -2.60 2.97 -7.94
CA LYS A 83 -3.18 2.37 -9.15
C LYS A 83 -2.42 1.11 -9.58
N ASN A 84 -3.15 0.07 -9.97
CA ASN A 84 -2.58 -1.14 -10.58
C ASN A 84 -2.59 -1.07 -12.13
N ARG A 85 -2.00 -2.07 -12.80
CA ARG A 85 -1.94 -2.15 -14.29
C ARG A 85 -3.30 -2.20 -14.98
N LEU A 86 -4.30 -2.77 -14.31
CA LEU A 86 -5.68 -2.83 -14.79
C LEU A 86 -6.46 -1.55 -14.49
N GLY A 87 -5.80 -0.54 -13.89
CA GLY A 87 -6.38 0.74 -13.53
C GLY A 87 -7.33 0.71 -12.34
N GLY A 88 -7.40 -0.40 -11.60
CA GLY A 88 -8.00 -0.42 -10.27
C GLY A 88 -7.16 0.41 -9.30
N ARG A 89 -7.81 1.04 -8.33
CA ARG A 89 -7.16 1.91 -7.35
C ARG A 89 -7.51 1.48 -5.94
N ILE A 90 -6.54 1.57 -5.03
CA ILE A 90 -6.79 1.52 -3.60
C ILE A 90 -6.41 2.86 -3.00
N LYS A 91 -7.27 3.35 -2.13
CA LYS A 91 -7.09 4.63 -1.47
C LYS A 91 -7.31 4.48 0.02
N ILE A 92 -6.37 4.98 0.81
CA ILE A 92 -6.51 5.05 2.25
C ILE A 92 -6.77 6.50 2.64
N ILE A 93 -7.86 6.68 3.38
CA ILE A 93 -8.27 7.99 3.88
C ILE A 93 -8.21 7.96 5.40
N ASN A 94 -7.48 8.90 5.99
CA ASN A 94 -7.59 9.20 7.41
C ASN A 94 -8.49 10.43 7.60
N GLN A 95 -9.67 10.25 8.20
CA GLN A 95 -10.64 11.31 8.47
C GLN A 95 -11.20 11.16 9.89
N ASN A 96 -11.20 12.23 10.67
CA ASN A 96 -11.75 12.25 12.04
C ASN A 96 -11.25 11.06 12.89
N GLU A 97 -9.94 10.84 12.90
CA GLU A 97 -9.26 9.74 13.61
C GLU A 97 -9.61 8.32 13.13
N ARG A 98 -10.35 8.19 12.03
CA ARG A 98 -10.69 6.91 11.40
C ARG A 98 -9.93 6.72 10.11
N SER A 99 -9.52 5.48 9.86
CA SER A 99 -8.87 5.05 8.64
C SER A 99 -9.85 4.22 7.80
N TYR A 100 -10.04 4.61 6.55
CA TYR A 100 -10.89 3.91 5.59
C TYR A 100 -10.05 3.40 4.43
N LEU A 101 -10.30 2.16 4.02
CA LEU A 101 -9.79 1.60 2.78
C LEU A 101 -10.88 1.65 1.72
N GLU A 102 -10.57 2.20 0.56
CA GLU A 102 -11.46 2.19 -0.59
C GLU A 102 -10.85 1.41 -1.73
N ILE A 103 -11.65 0.55 -2.35
CA ILE A 103 -11.28 -0.21 -3.54
C ILE A 103 -12.10 0.30 -4.70
N TRP A 104 -11.42 0.64 -5.78
CA TRP A 104 -11.98 1.28 -6.97
C TRP A 104 -11.63 0.51 -8.24
N SER A 105 -12.55 0.54 -9.19
CA SER A 105 -12.24 0.30 -10.60
C SER A 105 -11.65 1.56 -11.23
N LYS A 106 -11.43 1.53 -12.56
CA LYS A 106 -11.03 2.73 -13.33
C LYS A 106 -12.01 3.91 -13.15
N THR A 107 -13.27 3.63 -12.89
CA THR A 107 -14.37 4.62 -13.06
C THR A 107 -15.31 4.70 -11.87
N GLU A 108 -15.36 3.69 -11.02
CA GLU A 108 -16.32 3.62 -9.91
C GLU A 108 -15.69 2.96 -8.69
N LYS A 109 -16.20 3.34 -7.52
CA LYS A 109 -15.82 2.68 -6.27
C LYS A 109 -16.56 1.36 -6.15
N HIS A 110 -15.84 0.30 -5.89
CA HIS A 110 -16.42 -1.01 -5.62
C HIS A 110 -16.87 -1.13 -4.16
N THR A 111 -16.01 -0.75 -3.22
CA THR A 111 -16.30 -0.89 -1.79
C THR A 111 -15.45 0.06 -0.95
N SER A 112 -15.92 0.31 0.27
CA SER A 112 -15.16 0.95 1.34
C SER A 112 -15.20 0.09 2.60
N ILE A 113 -14.15 0.18 3.42
CA ILE A 113 -13.99 -0.58 4.66
C ILE A 113 -13.48 0.37 5.73
N ASP A 114 -14.17 0.43 6.86
CA ASP A 114 -13.70 1.15 8.05
C ASP A 114 -12.68 0.27 8.79
N LEU A 115 -11.39 0.53 8.55
CA LEU A 115 -10.28 -0.22 9.16
C LEU A 115 -10.22 -0.01 10.67
N THR A 116 -10.62 1.17 11.15
CA THR A 116 -10.67 1.49 12.57
C THR A 116 -11.73 0.67 13.29
N LYS A 117 -12.89 0.46 12.67
CA LYS A 117 -13.97 -0.38 13.22
C LYS A 117 -13.61 -1.86 13.28
N LEU A 118 -12.79 -2.35 12.35
CA LEU A 118 -12.31 -3.73 12.37
C LEU A 118 -11.41 -4.02 13.59
N ASN A 119 -10.73 -2.99 14.11
CA ASN A 119 -9.94 -3.08 15.33
C ASN A 119 -8.86 -4.19 15.29
N LEU A 120 -8.30 -4.45 14.11
CA LEU A 120 -7.28 -5.49 13.92
C LEU A 120 -5.86 -4.96 14.09
N HIS A 121 -5.64 -3.67 13.82
CA HIS A 121 -4.37 -2.98 13.95
C HIS A 121 -4.60 -1.53 14.41
N GLY A 122 -3.53 -0.83 14.77
CA GLY A 122 -3.53 0.59 15.09
C GLY A 122 -3.65 1.50 13.87
N LYS A 123 -3.07 2.71 13.96
CA LYS A 123 -3.15 3.70 12.88
C LYS A 123 -2.43 3.19 11.62
N VAL A 124 -3.04 3.37 10.45
CA VAL A 124 -2.38 3.08 9.17
C VAL A 124 -1.23 4.07 8.95
N LEU A 125 -0.06 3.55 8.59
CA LEU A 125 1.13 4.35 8.33
C LEU A 125 1.05 4.97 6.93
N GLU A 126 1.45 6.23 6.84
CA GLU A 126 1.52 6.94 5.57
C GLU A 126 2.79 6.53 4.84
N ASN A 127 2.67 6.27 3.53
CA ASN A 127 3.84 6.00 2.71
C ASN A 127 4.75 7.23 2.70
N ASN A 128 5.99 7.03 3.10
CA ASN A 128 7.02 8.07 3.09
C ASN A 128 8.36 7.48 2.62
N GLU A 129 9.41 8.28 2.62
CA GLU A 129 10.75 7.85 2.17
C GLU A 129 11.33 6.69 3.00
N ASN A 130 10.85 6.51 4.23
CA ASN A 130 11.34 5.52 5.20
C ASN A 130 10.44 4.31 5.38
N PHE A 131 9.15 4.43 5.08
CA PHE A 131 8.13 3.39 5.21
C PHE A 131 7.36 3.27 3.91
N ASN A 132 7.51 2.15 3.21
CA ASN A 132 6.91 1.95 1.90
C ASN A 132 6.42 0.51 1.73
N SER A 133 5.11 0.35 1.78
CA SER A 133 4.48 -0.97 1.60
C SER A 133 3.20 -0.93 0.79
N LEU A 134 2.68 0.26 0.42
CA LEU A 134 1.44 0.35 -0.36
C LEU A 134 1.66 -0.19 -1.77
N LYS A 135 1.41 -1.48 -1.96
CA LYS A 135 1.69 -2.21 -3.18
C LYS A 135 0.59 -3.21 -3.46
N TRP A 136 0.33 -3.40 -4.75
CA TRP A 136 -0.51 -4.46 -5.27
C TRP A 136 0.33 -5.69 -5.57
N SER A 137 -0.25 -6.88 -5.40
CA SER A 137 0.27 -8.10 -6.01
C SER A 137 0.16 -8.03 -7.54
N GLN A 138 0.97 -8.82 -8.23
CA GLN A 138 0.99 -8.87 -9.70
C GLN A 138 -0.35 -9.28 -10.31
N ASP A 139 -1.09 -10.14 -9.63
CA ASP A 139 -2.42 -10.62 -10.01
C ASP A 139 -3.55 -9.68 -9.56
N CYS A 140 -3.23 -8.57 -8.90
CA CYS A 140 -4.16 -7.58 -8.37
C CYS A 140 -5.16 -8.13 -7.32
N LYS A 141 -4.92 -9.31 -6.74
CA LYS A 141 -5.79 -9.90 -5.70
C LYS A 141 -5.42 -9.48 -4.29
N TYR A 142 -4.16 -9.14 -4.07
CA TYR A 142 -3.68 -8.75 -2.75
C TYR A 142 -3.16 -7.32 -2.77
N PHE A 143 -3.34 -6.65 -1.66
CA PHE A 143 -2.78 -5.35 -1.39
C PHE A 143 -2.14 -5.38 -0.01
N CYS A 144 -0.91 -4.87 0.11
CA CYS A 144 -0.25 -4.74 1.40
C CYS A 144 -0.10 -3.27 1.81
N TYR A 145 -0.10 -3.04 3.12
CA TYR A 145 0.17 -1.76 3.75
C TYR A 145 0.79 -1.95 5.14
N LEU A 146 1.34 -0.89 5.72
CA LEU A 146 1.82 -0.90 7.11
C LEU A 146 0.83 -0.18 8.02
N ALA A 147 0.70 -0.68 9.23
CA ALA A 147 -0.04 -0.04 10.31
C ALA A 147 0.75 -0.17 11.62
N GLU A 148 0.37 0.56 12.65
CA GLU A 148 0.85 0.28 14.01
C GLU A 148 0.28 -1.04 14.52
N LYS A 149 1.07 -1.81 15.28
CA LYS A 149 0.65 -3.04 15.98
C LYS A 149 -0.49 -2.74 16.95
N ASP A 150 -0.24 -1.76 17.80
CA ASP A 150 -1.18 -1.33 18.82
C ASP A 150 -1.81 0.01 18.43
N LYS A 151 -2.98 0.31 19.01
CA LYS A 151 -3.42 1.71 19.06
C LYS A 151 -2.36 2.50 19.80
N ALA A 152 -2.00 3.68 19.27
CA ALA A 152 -1.03 4.56 19.92
C ALA A 152 -1.37 4.68 21.42
N PRO A 153 -0.38 4.72 22.32
CA PRO A 153 -0.65 5.03 23.71
C PRO A 153 -1.45 6.35 23.73
N GLU A 154 -2.65 6.32 24.30
CA GLU A 154 -3.52 7.49 24.34
C GLU A 154 -2.69 8.70 24.82
N LYS A 155 -2.77 9.82 24.09
CA LYS A 155 -2.12 11.07 24.53
C LYS A 155 -2.70 11.44 25.90
N GLN A 156 -1.93 11.10 26.92
CA GLN A 156 -2.02 11.38 28.34
C GLN A 156 -3.12 12.38 28.73
N LYS A 157 -4.22 11.88 29.28
CA LYS A 157 -4.95 12.61 30.33
C LYS A 157 -4.28 12.28 31.66
N TYR A 158 -3.82 13.33 32.34
CA TYR A 158 -3.13 13.28 33.61
C TYR A 158 -3.91 12.45 34.66
N PHE A 159 -3.16 11.61 35.39
CA PHE A 159 -3.46 10.99 36.69
C PHE A 159 -4.94 10.68 36.99
N ASN A 160 -5.37 9.46 36.66
CA ASN A 160 -6.44 8.80 37.40
C ASN A 160 -5.83 7.62 38.18
N ASP A 161 -6.03 7.64 39.48
CA ASP A 161 -5.48 6.73 40.47
C ASP A 161 -6.13 5.34 40.42
N GLU A 162 -5.95 4.59 39.33
CA GLU A 162 -6.19 3.14 39.35
C GLU A 162 -5.10 2.39 38.56
N GLN A 163 -4.48 1.45 39.28
CA GLN A 163 -3.24 0.74 38.95
C GLN A 163 -3.35 -0.12 37.69
N ASP A 164 -3.01 0.46 36.55
CA ASP A 164 -2.67 -0.30 35.34
C ASP A 164 -1.26 0.07 34.90
N TYR A 165 -0.27 -0.47 35.63
CA TYR A 165 1.17 -0.15 35.45
C TYR A 165 1.66 -0.41 34.02
N ASN A 166 1.00 -1.28 33.26
CA ASN A 166 1.31 -1.55 31.85
C ASN A 166 0.99 -0.36 30.93
N LYS A 167 0.13 0.59 31.35
CA LYS A 167 -0.17 1.82 30.60
C LYS A 167 0.95 2.86 30.66
N TYR A 168 1.96 2.66 31.51
CA TYR A 168 3.08 3.59 31.72
C TYR A 168 4.41 3.09 31.14
N VAL A 169 4.39 2.00 30.35
CA VAL A 169 5.60 1.51 29.68
C VAL A 169 5.97 2.50 28.58
N PHE A 170 7.14 3.13 28.72
CA PHE A 170 7.69 3.99 27.68
C PHE A 170 7.85 3.19 26.39
N LYS A 171 7.17 3.64 25.33
CA LYS A 171 7.28 3.08 23.99
C LYS A 171 8.13 4.01 23.15
N GLU A 172 9.32 3.54 22.78
CA GLU A 172 10.23 4.30 21.93
C GLU A 172 9.65 4.40 20.50
N SER A 173 9.58 5.62 19.97
CA SER A 173 9.26 5.88 18.57
C SER A 173 10.53 5.93 17.72
N PHE A 174 10.37 5.96 16.40
CA PHE A 174 11.51 6.18 15.48
C PHE A 174 12.09 7.61 15.53
N GLY A 175 11.58 8.50 16.39
CA GLY A 175 12.12 9.86 16.58
C GLY A 175 12.01 10.75 15.34
N GLU A 176 12.72 11.88 15.35
CA GLU A 176 12.78 12.86 14.24
C GLU A 176 11.36 13.25 13.72
N GLN A 177 11.11 13.10 12.41
CA GLN A 177 9.80 13.30 11.79
C GLN A 177 8.93 12.03 11.79
N LEU A 178 9.42 10.94 12.40
CA LEU A 178 8.77 9.63 12.52
C LEU A 178 8.33 9.36 13.97
N SER A 179 8.13 10.43 14.76
CA SER A 179 7.80 10.38 16.19
C SER A 179 6.45 9.74 16.50
N THR A 180 5.63 9.50 15.48
CA THR A 180 4.31 8.86 15.60
C THR A 180 4.33 7.38 15.25
N ILE A 181 5.48 6.85 14.83
CA ILE A 181 5.65 5.45 14.46
C ILE A 181 6.37 4.72 15.59
N TYR A 182 5.77 3.63 16.07
CA TYR A 182 6.31 2.84 17.16
C TYR A 182 6.57 1.43 16.66
N ASP A 183 5.53 0.60 16.51
CA ASP A 183 5.70 -0.81 16.17
C ASP A 183 4.95 -1.12 14.86
N PRO A 184 5.59 -0.92 13.71
CA PRO A 184 4.99 -1.17 12.41
C PRO A 184 4.74 -2.67 12.20
N VAL A 185 3.55 -3.01 11.75
CA VAL A 185 3.14 -4.36 11.33
C VAL A 185 2.74 -4.36 9.87
N LEU A 186 2.96 -5.49 9.21
CA LEU A 186 2.56 -5.70 7.84
C LEU A 186 1.14 -6.23 7.77
N VAL A 187 0.28 -5.52 7.04
CA VAL A 187 -1.10 -5.90 6.81
C VAL A 187 -1.29 -6.25 5.35
N LEU A 188 -1.90 -7.40 5.10
CA LEU A 188 -2.25 -7.90 3.77
C LEU A 188 -3.77 -8.03 3.69
N ILE A 189 -4.37 -7.45 2.66
CA ILE A 189 -5.79 -7.62 2.37
C ILE A 189 -5.98 -8.35 1.05
N ASN A 190 -6.85 -9.35 1.05
CA ASN A 190 -7.37 -9.97 -0.16
C ASN A 190 -8.57 -9.14 -0.65
N THR A 191 -8.49 -8.62 -1.87
CA THR A 191 -9.50 -7.69 -2.40
C THR A 191 -10.77 -8.38 -2.90
N ASP A 192 -10.72 -9.69 -3.14
CA ASP A 192 -11.87 -10.47 -3.62
C ASP A 192 -12.83 -10.80 -2.47
N ASN A 193 -12.30 -11.22 -1.32
CA ASN A 193 -13.09 -11.64 -0.16
C ASN A 193 -13.00 -10.69 1.06
N LEU A 194 -12.15 -9.67 0.99
CA LEU A 194 -11.87 -8.69 2.06
C LEU A 194 -11.28 -9.31 3.33
N GLU A 195 -10.62 -10.47 3.21
CA GLU A 195 -9.87 -11.09 4.29
C GLU A 195 -8.59 -10.31 4.59
N ILE A 196 -8.30 -10.09 5.88
CA ILE A 196 -7.13 -9.34 6.33
C ILE A 196 -6.22 -10.27 7.15
N LYS A 197 -4.95 -10.34 6.75
CA LYS A 197 -3.87 -11.04 7.46
C LYS A 197 -2.88 -10.01 8.01
N ILE A 198 -2.48 -10.17 9.27
CA ILE A 198 -1.48 -9.33 9.93
C ILE A 198 -0.25 -10.19 10.22
N PHE A 199 0.93 -9.61 9.98
CA PHE A 199 2.22 -10.22 10.23
C PHE A 199 3.05 -9.31 11.15
N ASP A 200 3.33 -9.79 12.36
CA ASP A 200 3.94 -9.03 13.46
C ASP A 200 4.84 -9.87 14.38
N ASP A 201 5.02 -11.15 14.09
CA ASP A 201 5.60 -12.17 14.98
C ASP A 201 6.98 -12.66 14.53
N PHE A 202 7.38 -12.42 13.29
CA PHE A 202 8.63 -12.95 12.74
C PHE A 202 9.85 -12.02 12.87
N THR A 203 9.69 -10.85 13.51
CA THR A 203 10.71 -9.81 13.61
C THR A 203 10.97 -9.40 15.06
N GLU A 204 11.37 -10.33 15.93
CA GLU A 204 11.52 -10.04 17.37
C GLU A 204 12.45 -8.85 17.70
N GLU A 205 13.56 -8.70 16.98
CA GLU A 205 14.54 -7.61 17.16
C GLU A 205 14.45 -6.53 16.08
N TYR A 206 13.60 -6.74 15.08
CA TYR A 206 13.55 -5.93 13.88
C TYR A 206 12.16 -5.32 13.71
N SER A 207 12.08 -4.12 13.14
CA SER A 207 10.80 -3.51 12.78
C SER A 207 10.65 -3.41 11.28
N ILE A 208 9.49 -3.80 10.77
CA ILE A 208 9.17 -3.80 9.34
C ILE A 208 9.11 -2.36 8.83
N PHE A 209 9.77 -2.06 7.71
CA PHE A 209 9.61 -0.75 7.06
C PHE A 209 9.12 -0.84 5.62
N SER A 210 9.39 -1.94 4.93
CA SER A 210 8.89 -2.13 3.57
C SER A 210 8.54 -3.58 3.29
N ALA A 211 7.58 -3.76 2.40
CA ALA A 211 7.18 -5.05 1.88
C ALA A 211 6.88 -4.92 0.39
N ASN A 212 7.42 -5.84 -0.40
CA ASN A 212 7.19 -5.89 -1.84
C ASN A 212 6.84 -7.31 -2.26
N PHE A 213 5.85 -7.44 -3.13
CA PHE A 213 5.52 -8.73 -3.72
C PHE A 213 6.66 -9.20 -4.62
N SER A 214 7.05 -10.46 -4.45
CA SER A 214 7.92 -11.16 -5.40
C SER A 214 7.17 -11.44 -6.70
N TYR A 215 7.91 -11.78 -7.76
CA TYR A 215 7.34 -12.31 -9.01
C TYR A 215 6.88 -13.76 -8.86
N SER A 216 7.43 -14.49 -7.88
CA SER A 216 6.98 -15.82 -7.48
C SER A 216 5.65 -15.77 -6.72
N ASP A 217 4.83 -16.80 -6.88
CA ASP A 217 3.55 -16.90 -6.17
C ASP A 217 3.75 -16.90 -4.65
N ASN A 218 2.94 -16.08 -3.96
CA ASN A 218 2.78 -16.04 -2.51
C ASN A 218 3.93 -15.51 -1.64
N ILE A 219 4.98 -14.92 -2.23
CA ILE A 219 6.11 -14.38 -1.46
C ILE A 219 6.09 -12.85 -1.36
N LEU A 220 6.26 -12.34 -0.15
CA LEU A 220 6.61 -10.96 0.16
C LEU A 220 8.08 -10.88 0.57
N VAL A 221 8.82 -9.97 -0.06
CA VAL A 221 10.16 -9.58 0.38
C VAL A 221 10.00 -8.43 1.35
N VAL A 222 10.26 -8.70 2.62
CA VAL A 222 10.09 -7.77 3.73
C VAL A 222 11.45 -7.28 4.19
N THR A 223 11.61 -5.95 4.25
CA THR A 223 12.84 -5.33 4.75
C THR A 223 12.56 -4.70 6.11
N CYS A 224 13.45 -4.95 7.06
CA CYS A 224 13.30 -4.52 8.44
C CYS A 224 14.58 -3.82 8.93
N TYR A 225 14.42 -2.88 9.86
CA TYR A 225 15.53 -2.26 10.61
C TYR A 225 15.71 -2.95 11.95
N LEU A 226 16.95 -3.08 12.41
CA LEU A 226 17.23 -3.46 13.80
C LEU A 226 16.73 -2.35 14.72
N THR A 227 15.88 -2.71 15.69
CA THR A 227 15.22 -1.76 16.60
C THR A 227 15.35 -2.14 18.06
N LYS A 228 16.03 -3.25 18.36
CA LYS A 228 16.41 -3.62 19.72
C LYS A 228 17.94 -3.57 19.89
N PRO A 229 18.43 -3.12 21.06
CA PRO A 229 17.66 -2.67 22.23
C PRO A 229 17.08 -1.24 22.11
N TYR A 230 17.42 -0.48 21.08
CA TYR A 230 16.95 0.89 20.85
C TYR A 230 16.65 1.17 19.37
N LYS A 231 15.76 2.14 19.10
CA LYS A 231 15.40 2.65 17.77
C LYS A 231 16.21 3.90 17.45
N PHE A 232 16.97 3.85 16.36
CA PHE A 232 17.62 5.04 15.82
C PHE A 232 16.68 5.85 14.92
N GLY A 233 16.90 7.17 14.87
CA GLY A 233 16.26 8.05 13.88
C GLY A 233 16.61 7.65 12.46
N GLN A 234 15.61 7.34 11.63
CA GLN A 234 15.84 6.71 10.31
C GLN A 234 15.92 7.71 9.14
N ARG A 235 15.62 9.01 9.33
CA ARG A 235 15.56 9.95 8.20
C ARG A 235 16.96 10.31 7.70
N PHE A 236 17.89 10.57 8.61
CA PHE A 236 19.25 11.03 8.28
C PHE A 236 20.34 9.99 8.57
N ILE A 237 20.02 8.89 9.24
CA ILE A 237 20.94 7.79 9.51
C ILE A 237 20.70 6.69 8.49
N ASN A 238 21.74 6.36 7.72
CA ASN A 238 21.69 5.33 6.67
C ASN A 238 22.51 4.07 7.02
N ASN A 239 23.09 4.02 8.23
CA ASN A 239 23.93 2.93 8.73
C ASN A 239 23.20 1.99 9.70
N THR A 240 21.87 2.04 9.75
CA THR A 240 21.08 1.13 10.58
C THR A 240 21.18 -0.28 10.02
N ASP A 241 21.45 -1.26 10.88
CA ASP A 241 21.44 -2.67 10.49
C ASP A 241 20.09 -3.03 9.91
N THR A 242 20.11 -3.62 8.72
CA THR A 242 18.91 -4.04 8.00
C THR A 242 18.92 -5.55 7.80
N LYS A 243 17.73 -6.12 7.76
CA LYS A 243 17.53 -7.54 7.49
C LYS A 243 16.40 -7.74 6.51
N VAL A 244 16.58 -8.69 5.61
CA VAL A 244 15.59 -9.08 4.61
C VAL A 244 15.03 -10.45 4.95
N PHE A 245 13.70 -10.51 4.97
CA PHE A 245 12.93 -11.72 5.16
C PHE A 245 12.14 -12.03 3.89
N LEU A 246 12.07 -13.31 3.55
CA LEU A 246 11.13 -13.85 2.59
C LEU A 246 9.96 -14.43 3.39
N LEU A 247 8.81 -13.79 3.27
CA LEU A 247 7.57 -14.18 3.91
C LEU A 247 6.64 -14.84 2.89
N ASP A 248 6.34 -16.11 3.08
CA ASP A 248 5.21 -16.75 2.41
C ASP A 248 3.92 -16.37 3.15
N TYR A 249 3.08 -15.54 2.52
CA TYR A 249 1.88 -15.02 3.17
C TYR A 249 0.69 -15.99 3.17
N GLU A 250 0.81 -17.14 2.51
CA GLU A 250 -0.18 -18.23 2.61
C GLU A 250 0.21 -19.19 3.72
N SER A 251 1.45 -19.69 3.73
CA SER A 251 1.89 -20.64 4.76
C SER A 251 2.38 -19.98 6.06
N LYS A 252 2.55 -18.64 6.05
CA LYS A 252 3.18 -17.84 7.12
C LYS A 252 4.62 -18.24 7.43
N LYS A 253 5.28 -18.99 6.53
CA LYS A 253 6.68 -19.37 6.71
C LYS A 253 7.57 -18.19 6.39
N VAL A 254 8.59 -18.03 7.22
CA VAL A 254 9.59 -16.98 7.07
C VAL A 254 10.96 -17.61 6.89
N SER A 255 11.69 -17.14 5.90
CA SER A 255 13.09 -17.49 5.70
C SER A 255 13.94 -16.23 5.54
N THR A 256 15.20 -16.31 5.95
CA THR A 256 16.14 -15.19 5.86
C THR A 256 17.11 -15.42 4.72
N ILE A 257 17.40 -14.36 3.97
CA ILE A 257 18.45 -14.39 2.95
C ILE A 257 19.78 -14.17 3.66
N GLN A 258 20.33 -15.21 4.29
CA GLN A 258 21.51 -15.09 5.16
C GLN A 258 22.84 -14.88 4.42
N LYS A 259 22.91 -14.95 3.08
CA LYS A 259 24.20 -15.15 2.39
C LYS A 259 24.79 -13.97 1.59
N TYR A 260 24.07 -12.89 1.26
CA TYR A 260 24.63 -11.84 0.36
C TYR A 260 24.21 -10.39 0.62
N ALA A 261 23.66 -10.02 1.76
CA ALA A 261 23.38 -8.61 2.04
C ALA A 261 24.56 -7.95 2.79
N LYS A 262 25.69 -7.71 2.11
CA LYS A 262 26.59 -6.62 2.50
C LYS A 262 26.05 -5.36 1.83
N CYS A 263 25.50 -4.42 2.59
CA CYS A 263 25.20 -3.08 2.08
C CYS A 263 26.51 -2.43 1.60
N PHE A 264 26.77 -2.45 0.30
CA PHE A 264 27.86 -1.67 -0.27
C PHE A 264 27.35 -0.24 -0.53
N TYR A 265 27.99 0.73 0.11
CA TYR A 265 27.89 2.13 -0.28
C TYR A 265 28.63 2.28 -1.61
N ASN A 266 27.91 2.46 -2.72
CA ASN A 266 28.54 2.93 -3.94
C ASN A 266 28.10 4.38 -4.21
N ASN A 267 29.07 5.29 -4.24
CA ASN A 267 28.86 6.71 -4.54
C ASN A 267 28.79 6.99 -6.06
N GLU A 268 28.94 5.96 -6.89
CA GLU A 268 28.90 6.10 -8.34
C GLU A 268 27.49 5.85 -8.87
N THR A 269 26.85 6.91 -9.35
CA THR A 269 25.65 6.84 -10.19
C THR A 269 26.03 6.14 -11.50
N LEU A 270 25.52 4.93 -11.71
CA LEU A 270 25.59 4.28 -13.02
C LEU A 270 24.91 5.18 -14.06
N LYS A 271 25.67 5.58 -15.08
CA LYS A 271 25.17 6.36 -16.21
C LYS A 271 24.53 5.47 -17.29
N ASN A 272 24.81 4.15 -17.27
CA ASN A 272 24.28 3.20 -18.26
C ASN A 272 24.00 1.82 -17.66
N VAL A 273 23.01 1.14 -18.25
CA VAL A 273 22.53 -0.19 -17.83
C VAL A 273 23.50 -1.31 -18.23
N ASN A 274 24.28 -1.12 -19.29
CA ASN A 274 25.24 -2.10 -19.80
C ASN A 274 26.50 -2.26 -18.91
N ASP A 275 26.72 -1.34 -17.97
CA ASP A 275 27.84 -1.43 -17.02
C ASP A 275 27.61 -2.51 -15.94
N ILE A 276 26.41 -3.07 -15.87
CA ILE A 276 26.02 -4.14 -14.92
C ILE A 276 26.66 -5.49 -15.29
N GLU A 277 26.91 -5.75 -16.57
CA GLU A 277 27.38 -7.05 -17.07
C GLU A 277 28.82 -7.40 -16.68
N ASN A 278 29.63 -6.40 -16.30
CA ASN A 278 31.07 -6.58 -16.01
C ASN A 278 31.40 -6.74 -14.52
N PHE A 279 30.40 -6.84 -13.63
CA PHE A 279 30.66 -7.04 -12.20
C PHE A 279 30.69 -8.52 -11.84
N ASP A 280 31.78 -8.96 -11.18
CA ASP A 280 31.84 -10.26 -10.50
C ASP A 280 30.81 -10.28 -9.34
N PHE A 281 29.63 -10.84 -9.60
CA PHE A 281 28.53 -10.93 -8.62
C PHE A 281 28.87 -11.96 -7.54
N PRO A 282 28.82 -11.54 -6.25
CA PRO A 282 27.57 -11.07 -5.64
C PRO A 282 27.64 -9.65 -5.02
N LYS A 283 28.40 -8.72 -5.60
CA LYS A 283 28.92 -7.53 -4.87
C LYS A 283 28.37 -6.15 -5.25
N VAL A 284 27.22 -6.01 -5.89
CA VAL A 284 26.70 -4.67 -6.25
C VAL A 284 25.41 -4.34 -5.49
N CYS A 285 25.53 -3.54 -4.44
CA CYS A 285 24.42 -2.76 -3.89
C CYS A 285 24.49 -1.34 -4.47
N PHE A 286 23.40 -0.89 -5.11
CA PHE A 286 23.15 0.54 -5.24
C PHE A 286 22.49 1.05 -3.96
N ARG A 287 22.53 2.36 -3.73
CA ARG A 287 21.77 3.01 -2.66
C ARG A 287 20.38 2.40 -2.60
N ASN A 288 20.10 1.66 -1.54
CA ASN A 288 18.79 1.11 -1.26
C ASN A 288 18.29 0.10 -2.30
N CYS A 289 19.15 -0.63 -3.03
CA CYS A 289 18.72 -1.67 -3.96
C CYS A 289 19.27 -3.05 -3.59
N ILE A 290 18.41 -4.06 -3.54
CA ILE A 290 18.77 -5.46 -3.36
C ILE A 290 18.49 -6.21 -4.65
N PHE A 291 19.52 -6.84 -5.20
CA PHE A 291 19.38 -7.76 -6.33
C PHE A 291 19.27 -9.19 -5.80
N LEU A 292 18.13 -9.81 -6.06
CA LEU A 292 17.95 -11.23 -5.78
C LEU A 292 18.04 -11.98 -7.11
N LYS A 293 19.01 -12.90 -7.22
CA LYS A 293 19.12 -13.84 -8.32
C LYS A 293 18.28 -15.07 -7.96
N SER A 294 17.26 -15.37 -8.75
CA SER A 294 16.53 -16.63 -8.64
C SER A 294 17.31 -17.78 -9.29
N ASP A 295 17.01 -19.02 -8.90
CA ASP A 295 17.52 -20.23 -9.56
C ASP A 295 17.09 -20.34 -11.04
N LEU A 296 16.18 -19.46 -11.48
CA LEU A 296 15.66 -19.36 -12.85
C LEU A 296 16.37 -18.29 -13.70
N ASN A 297 17.52 -17.75 -13.25
CA ASN A 297 18.24 -16.64 -13.91
C ASN A 297 17.46 -15.31 -14.02
N GLU A 298 16.41 -15.11 -13.22
CA GLU A 298 15.70 -13.84 -13.17
C GLU A 298 16.30 -12.94 -12.08
N MET A 299 16.61 -11.69 -12.42
CA MET A 299 17.05 -10.66 -11.46
C MET A 299 15.86 -9.81 -11.01
N CYS A 300 15.63 -9.78 -9.70
CA CYS A 300 14.66 -8.87 -9.08
C CYS A 300 15.39 -7.69 -8.43
N LEU A 301 15.14 -6.47 -8.92
CA LEU A 301 15.55 -5.22 -8.27
C LEU A 301 14.53 -4.84 -7.20
N LEU A 302 14.94 -4.87 -5.93
CA LEU A 302 14.18 -4.30 -4.82
C LEU A 302 14.79 -2.97 -4.41
N SER A 303 14.21 -1.85 -4.88
CA SER A 303 14.53 -0.53 -4.32
C SER A 303 13.77 -0.30 -3.02
N THR A 304 14.48 0.02 -1.95
CA THR A 304 13.96 0.31 -0.61
C THR A 304 13.73 1.80 -0.34
N ARG A 305 14.09 2.72 -1.26
CA ARG A 305 13.78 4.16 -1.12
C ARG A 305 13.22 4.88 -2.35
N THR A 306 13.28 4.29 -3.55
CA THR A 306 12.75 4.93 -4.76
C THR A 306 11.65 4.08 -5.39
N ASN A 307 10.59 4.74 -5.86
CA ASN A 307 9.49 4.14 -6.64
C ASN A 307 9.95 3.67 -8.04
N VAL A 308 11.10 3.02 -8.16
CA VAL A 308 11.55 2.40 -9.41
C VAL A 308 10.91 1.01 -9.47
N GLN A 309 9.70 0.96 -10.02
CA GLN A 309 9.17 -0.27 -10.60
C GLN A 309 9.66 -0.37 -12.04
N GLY A 310 10.19 -1.53 -12.43
CA GLY A 310 10.26 -1.93 -13.84
C GLY A 310 11.63 -1.85 -14.53
N ALA A 311 12.61 -2.63 -14.07
CA ALA A 311 13.66 -3.12 -14.96
C ALA A 311 13.47 -4.64 -15.13
N HIS A 312 12.89 -5.04 -16.26
CA HIS A 312 13.00 -6.42 -16.75
C HIS A 312 14.35 -6.54 -17.45
N PHE A 313 15.22 -7.38 -16.92
CA PHE A 313 16.39 -7.86 -17.67
C PHE A 313 15.98 -9.18 -18.31
N GLN A 314 15.46 -9.14 -19.53
CA GLN A 314 15.36 -10.34 -20.35
C GLN A 314 16.74 -10.60 -20.96
N HIS A 315 17.41 -11.66 -20.51
CA HIS A 315 18.50 -12.24 -21.29
C HIS A 315 17.90 -12.80 -22.59
N SER A 316 18.20 -12.13 -23.70
CA SER A 316 18.15 -12.77 -25.02
C SER A 316 19.55 -13.32 -25.29
N TRP A 317 19.60 -14.58 -25.68
CA TRP A 317 20.83 -15.36 -25.91
C TRP A 317 21.68 -14.79 -27.04
#